data_AF-A0AAV5U633-F1
#
_entry.id   AF-A0AAV5U633-F1
#
_cell.length_a   1.000
_cell.length_b   1.000
_cell.length_c   1.000
_cell.angle_alpha   90.00
_cell.angle_beta   90.00
_cell.angle_gamma   90.00
#
_symmetry.space_group_name_H-M   'P 1'
#
loop_
_entity.id
_entity.type
_entity.pdbx_description
1 polymer ?
#
loop_
_entity_poly.entity_id
_entity_poly.type
_entity_poly.pdbx_seq_one_letter_code
_entity_poly.pdbx_strand_id
1 'polypeptide(L)'
;MLLLGNIAQSSVRAVRLTIDKPTDRSSAHAEQCATVRKLIGYAPLSGVIGHPVAGDVTRFVILIKKEFLEPSSSPSVPVFNETCRQLQLKIMSIDIPDGEVIEQCIRYTLCVWLEPEWCRVGDALMQSAFLYRGRDAPNDRLAKIEVAVSCSTEGDVLVSLRPSLVRVYIVEPWFLSDAAALQFDPKWACCLPK
;
A
#
# COMPACT_ATOMS: atom_id res chain seq x y z
N MET A 1 20.77 2.38 6.19
CA MET A 1 19.74 3.20 5.52
C MET A 1 20.27 3.57 4.15
N LEU A 2 19.50 3.35 3.09
CA LEU A 2 19.88 3.55 1.70
C LEU A 2 19.16 4.80 1.18
N LEU A 3 19.88 5.67 0.48
CA LEU A 3 19.28 6.77 -0.27
C LEU A 3 18.64 6.16 -1.54
N LEU A 4 17.31 6.21 -1.64
CA LEU A 4 16.59 5.76 -2.83
C LEU A 4 16.63 6.80 -3.95
N GLY A 5 16.73 8.08 -3.58
CA GLY A 5 16.76 9.19 -4.50
C GLY A 5 16.20 10.45 -3.86
N ASN A 6 15.91 11.44 -4.69
CA ASN A 6 15.35 12.71 -4.27
C ASN A 6 13.96 12.90 -4.92
N ILE A 7 12.94 13.17 -4.11
CA ILE A 7 11.61 13.57 -4.53
C ILE A 7 11.43 15.03 -4.12
N ALA A 8 11.79 15.94 -5.02
CA ALA A 8 11.56 17.36 -4.80
C ALA A 8 10.05 17.64 -4.70
N GLN A 9 9.58 18.18 -3.57
CA GLN A 9 8.17 18.52 -3.36
C GLN A 9 7.60 19.46 -4.44
N SER A 10 8.46 20.28 -5.05
CA SER A 10 8.12 21.16 -6.17
C SER A 10 7.84 20.44 -7.49
N SER A 11 8.17 19.14 -7.59
CA SER A 11 8.02 18.32 -8.80
C SER A 11 6.83 17.36 -8.74
N VAL A 12 6.25 17.16 -7.56
CA VAL A 12 5.14 16.22 -7.32
C VAL A 12 3.95 16.89 -6.66
N ARG A 13 2.80 16.25 -6.72
CA ARG A 13 1.57 16.64 -6.02
C ARG A 13 0.98 15.44 -5.30
N ALA A 14 0.46 15.67 -4.09
CA ALA A 14 -0.44 14.75 -3.43
C ALA A 14 -1.85 14.96 -3.98
N VAL A 15 -2.42 13.91 -4.57
CA VAL A 15 -3.79 13.93 -5.09
C VAL A 15 -4.63 12.99 -4.24
N ARG A 16 -5.63 13.56 -3.56
CA ARG A 16 -6.62 12.77 -2.81
C ARG A 16 -7.71 12.34 -3.77
N LEU A 17 -7.93 11.03 -3.86
CA LEU A 17 -8.88 10.41 -4.78
C LEU A 17 -9.92 9.64 -3.99
N THR A 18 -11.15 9.61 -4.51
CA THR A 18 -12.23 8.74 -4.03
C THR A 18 -12.69 7.81 -5.13
N ILE A 19 -12.99 6.57 -4.78
CA ILE A 19 -13.63 5.59 -5.64
C ILE A 19 -15.09 6.00 -5.82
N ASP A 20 -15.47 6.37 -7.04
CA ASP A 20 -16.80 6.86 -7.43
C ASP A 20 -17.62 5.75 -8.10
N LYS A 21 -17.64 4.57 -7.47
CA LYS A 21 -18.49 3.44 -7.84
C LYS A 21 -19.05 2.74 -6.60
N PRO A 22 -20.21 2.06 -6.70
CA PRO A 22 -20.74 1.28 -5.60
C PRO A 22 -19.76 0.18 -5.21
N THR A 23 -19.12 0.30 -4.05
CA THR A 23 -18.28 -0.74 -3.47
C THR A 23 -19.10 -1.57 -2.49
N ASP A 24 -19.14 -2.88 -2.70
CA ASP A 24 -19.61 -3.82 -1.68
C ASP A 24 -18.66 -3.71 -0.46
N ARG A 25 -19.21 -3.42 0.72
CA ARG A 25 -18.43 -3.23 1.95
C ARG A 25 -17.60 -4.47 2.31
N SER A 26 -18.03 -5.66 1.91
CA SER A 26 -17.30 -6.91 2.15
C SER A 26 -16.00 -7.02 1.32
N SER A 27 -15.90 -6.27 0.21
CA SER A 27 -14.74 -6.28 -0.70
C SER A 27 -14.02 -4.93 -0.83
N ALA A 28 -14.50 -3.88 -0.16
CA ALA A 28 -14.03 -2.52 -0.35
C ALA A 28 -12.51 -2.33 -0.12
N HIS A 29 -11.92 -2.99 0.87
CA HIS A 29 -10.46 -2.97 1.07
C HIS A 29 -9.70 -3.64 -0.09
N ALA A 30 -10.22 -4.76 -0.61
CA ALA A 30 -9.62 -5.44 -1.76
C ALA A 30 -9.71 -4.59 -3.02
N GLU A 31 -10.84 -3.93 -3.25
CA GLU A 31 -11.05 -3.00 -4.36
C GLU A 31 -10.13 -1.78 -4.26
N GLN A 32 -9.96 -1.21 -3.06
CA GLN A 32 -9.04 -0.12 -2.79
C GLN A 32 -7.59 -0.52 -3.11
N CYS A 33 -7.14 -1.67 -2.60
CA CYS A 33 -5.79 -2.19 -2.88
C CYS A 33 -5.60 -2.45 -4.39
N ALA A 34 -6.59 -3.05 -5.06
CA ALA A 34 -6.54 -3.32 -6.49
C ALA A 34 -6.49 -2.03 -7.33
N THR A 35 -7.23 -1.00 -6.92
CA THR A 35 -7.25 0.31 -7.59
C THR A 35 -5.90 1.01 -7.46
N VAL A 36 -5.33 1.05 -6.25
CA VAL A 36 -4.00 1.61 -6.01
C VAL A 36 -2.94 0.84 -6.81
N ARG A 37 -3.00 -0.50 -6.83
CA ARG A 37 -2.13 -1.35 -7.68
C ARG A 37 -2.23 -1.00 -9.16
N LYS A 38 -3.45 -0.84 -9.69
CA LYS A 38 -3.67 -0.47 -11.08
C LYS A 38 -3.04 0.89 -11.40
N LEU A 39 -3.20 1.89 -10.52
CA LEU A 39 -2.61 3.22 -10.71
C LEU A 39 -1.09 3.20 -10.70
N ILE A 40 -0.48 2.52 -9.70
CA ILE A 40 0.98 2.39 -9.60
C ILE A 40 1.54 1.63 -10.81
N GLY A 41 0.86 0.56 -11.22
CA GLY A 41 1.28 -0.29 -12.34
C GLY A 41 0.95 0.29 -13.72
N TYR A 42 0.29 1.45 -13.80
CA TYR A 42 -0.11 2.03 -15.08
C TYR A 42 1.10 2.72 -15.73
N ALA A 43 1.74 2.01 -16.66
CA ALA A 43 2.97 2.44 -17.33
C ALA A 43 2.95 3.88 -17.89
N PRO A 44 1.83 4.40 -18.46
CA PRO A 44 1.76 5.79 -18.92
C PRO A 44 1.90 6.85 -17.82
N LEU A 45 1.62 6.50 -16.56
CA LEU A 45 1.72 7.40 -15.40
C LEU A 45 3.06 7.22 -14.64
N SER A 46 4.05 6.56 -15.24
CA SER A 46 5.40 6.26 -14.70
C SER A 46 5.80 7.07 -13.46
N GLY A 47 5.90 6.37 -12.33
CA GLY A 47 6.32 6.95 -11.05
C GLY A 47 5.17 7.35 -10.12
N VAL A 48 3.93 6.96 -10.40
CA VAL A 48 2.84 7.06 -9.40
C VAL A 48 3.10 6.10 -8.25
N ILE A 49 3.10 6.65 -7.05
CA ILE A 49 3.10 5.92 -5.79
C ILE A 49 1.86 6.34 -5.00
N GLY A 50 1.41 5.54 -4.05
CA GLY A 50 0.19 5.89 -3.33
C GLY A 50 -0.10 4.99 -2.16
N HIS A 51 -1.00 5.43 -1.28
CA HIS A 51 -1.42 4.67 -0.12
C HIS A 51 -2.92 4.89 0.17
N PRO A 52 -3.62 3.89 0.73
CA PRO A 52 -5.00 4.02 1.18
C PRO A 52 -5.10 4.93 2.42
N VAL A 53 -6.25 5.59 2.58
CA VAL A 53 -6.56 6.36 3.79
C VAL A 53 -7.06 5.42 4.88
N ALA A 54 -6.44 5.49 6.06
CA ALA A 54 -6.83 4.66 7.20
C ALA A 54 -8.28 4.93 7.61
N GLY A 55 -9.07 3.85 7.77
CA GLY A 55 -10.48 3.94 8.16
C GLY A 55 -11.44 4.37 7.05
N ASP A 56 -10.96 4.64 5.83
CA ASP A 56 -11.80 5.00 4.69
C ASP A 56 -11.44 4.16 3.46
N VAL A 57 -12.25 3.14 3.21
CA VAL A 57 -12.08 2.18 2.10
C VAL A 57 -12.33 2.78 0.72
N THR A 58 -12.90 3.98 0.65
CA THR A 58 -13.20 4.67 -0.62
C THR A 58 -12.11 5.65 -1.02
N ARG A 59 -11.21 6.02 -0.10
CA ARG A 59 -10.24 7.10 -0.31
C ARG A 59 -8.81 6.63 -0.32
N PHE A 60 -8.00 7.26 -1.15
CA PHE A 60 -6.56 7.01 -1.19
C PHE A 60 -5.84 8.29 -1.64
N VAL A 61 -4.56 8.36 -1.33
CA VAL A 61 -3.68 9.44 -1.75
C VAL A 61 -2.65 8.87 -2.70
N ILE A 62 -2.42 9.56 -3.80
CA ILE A 62 -1.30 9.27 -4.70
C ILE A 62 -0.34 10.44 -4.73
N LEU A 63 0.93 10.14 -4.94
CA LEU A 63 1.91 11.10 -5.43
C LEU A 63 2.10 10.89 -6.91
N ILE A 64 1.96 11.98 -7.64
CA ILE A 64 2.12 12.01 -9.08
C ILE A 64 2.95 13.24 -9.45
N LYS A 65 3.73 13.12 -10.53
CA LYS A 65 4.49 14.26 -11.05
C LYS A 65 3.53 15.37 -11.47
N LYS A 66 3.89 16.63 -11.18
CA LYS A 66 3.06 17.80 -11.49
C LYS A 66 2.70 17.92 -12.97
N GLU A 67 3.53 17.38 -13.86
CA GLU A 67 3.32 17.38 -15.32
C GLU A 67 2.03 16.65 -15.77
N PHE A 68 1.48 15.78 -14.92
CA PHE A 68 0.20 15.11 -15.18
C PHE A 68 -1.02 15.91 -14.72
N LEU A 69 -0.81 17.05 -14.05
CA LEU A 69 -1.86 17.87 -13.45
C LEU A 69 -1.85 19.31 -13.94
N GLU A 70 -0.66 19.87 -14.18
CA GLU A 70 -0.51 21.27 -14.54
C GLU A 70 -0.51 21.43 -16.06
N PRO A 71 -1.33 22.35 -16.61
CA PRO A 71 -1.53 22.52 -18.05
C PRO A 71 -0.33 23.16 -18.78
N SER A 72 0.85 23.20 -18.18
CA SER A 72 2.07 23.66 -18.83
C SER A 72 2.54 22.64 -19.88
N SER A 73 1.95 22.69 -21.07
CA SER A 73 2.43 22.08 -22.32
C SER A 73 2.68 20.55 -22.36
N SER A 74 2.33 19.80 -21.32
CA SER A 74 2.59 18.36 -21.27
C SER A 74 1.46 17.54 -21.89
N PRO A 75 1.73 16.61 -22.84
CA PRO A 75 0.73 15.67 -23.37
C PRO A 75 0.22 14.67 -22.31
N SER A 76 0.73 14.75 -21.09
CA SER A 76 0.47 13.81 -19.99
C SER A 76 -0.81 14.11 -19.20
N VAL A 77 -1.33 15.34 -19.20
CA VAL A 77 -2.56 15.70 -18.45
C VAL A 77 -3.79 14.89 -18.89
N PRO A 78 -4.07 14.73 -20.21
CA PRO A 78 -5.17 13.89 -20.66
C PRO A 78 -5.06 12.43 -20.21
N VAL A 79 -3.83 11.90 -20.05
CA VAL A 79 -3.58 10.52 -19.63
C VAL A 79 -4.09 10.29 -18.22
N PHE A 80 -3.78 11.19 -17.28
CA PHE A 80 -4.25 11.05 -15.90
C PHE A 80 -5.77 11.21 -15.79
N ASN A 81 -6.35 12.18 -16.50
CA ASN A 81 -7.80 12.37 -16.52
C ASN A 81 -8.54 11.15 -17.08
N GLU A 82 -8.04 10.58 -18.18
CA GLU A 82 -8.61 9.38 -18.78
C GLU A 82 -8.45 8.17 -17.85
N THR A 83 -7.32 8.04 -17.17
CA THR A 83 -7.10 6.97 -16.17
C THR A 83 -8.09 7.09 -15.02
N CYS A 84 -8.28 8.29 -14.47
CA CYS A 84 -9.28 8.55 -13.44
C CYS A 84 -10.69 8.19 -13.92
N ARG A 85 -11.04 8.53 -15.16
CA ARG A 85 -12.33 8.18 -15.76
C ARG A 85 -12.53 6.67 -15.87
N GLN A 86 -11.53 5.95 -16.38
CA GLN A 86 -11.57 4.49 -16.56
C GLN A 86 -11.67 3.75 -15.23
N LEU A 87 -10.97 4.24 -14.20
CA LEU A 87 -10.99 3.66 -12.86
C LEU A 87 -12.14 4.18 -11.99
N GLN A 88 -13.02 5.03 -12.53
CA GLN A 88 -14.13 5.66 -11.82
C GLN A 88 -13.66 6.38 -10.55
N LEU A 89 -12.70 7.28 -10.71
CA LEU A 89 -12.07 8.03 -9.63
C LEU A 89 -12.45 9.49 -9.71
N LYS A 90 -12.72 10.06 -8.54
CA LYS A 90 -12.98 11.49 -8.39
C LYS A 90 -11.86 12.15 -7.59
N ILE A 91 -11.32 13.23 -8.14
CA ILE A 91 -10.32 14.08 -7.49
C ILE A 91 -11.01 14.91 -6.41
N MET A 92 -10.52 14.82 -5.18
CA MET A 92 -11.03 15.53 -4.02
C MET A 92 -10.19 16.77 -3.71
N SER A 93 -8.86 16.63 -3.72
CA SER A 93 -7.92 17.74 -3.53
C SER A 93 -6.60 17.45 -4.23
N ILE A 94 -5.87 18.53 -4.53
CA ILE A 94 -4.51 18.50 -5.06
C ILE A 94 -3.69 19.42 -4.17
N ASP A 95 -2.67 18.88 -3.52
CA ASP A 95 -1.87 19.58 -2.53
C ASP A 95 -0.36 19.39 -2.77
N ILE A 96 0.45 20.26 -2.18
CA ILE A 96 1.89 20.03 -2.04
C ILE A 96 2.05 18.95 -0.96
N PRO A 97 2.74 17.84 -1.24
CA PRO A 97 2.91 16.79 -0.26
C PRO A 97 3.88 17.23 0.85
N ASP A 98 3.52 16.95 2.09
CA ASP A 98 4.47 16.95 3.20
C ASP A 98 5.33 15.68 3.19
N GLY A 99 6.36 15.64 4.05
CA GLY A 99 7.25 14.49 4.16
C GLY A 99 6.53 13.21 4.57
N GLU A 100 5.52 13.31 5.43
CA GLU A 100 4.79 12.16 5.96
C GLU A 100 3.98 11.45 4.86
N VAL A 101 3.27 12.21 4.01
CA VAL A 101 2.53 11.65 2.87
C VAL A 101 3.49 10.95 1.89
N ILE A 102 4.69 11.51 1.68
CA ILE A 102 5.73 10.88 0.85
C ILE A 102 6.16 9.54 1.45
N GLU A 103 6.49 9.52 2.72
CA GLU A 103 6.90 8.31 3.42
C GLU A 103 5.83 7.21 3.35
N GLN A 104 4.56 7.57 3.60
CA GLN A 104 3.43 6.65 3.56
C GLN A 104 3.20 6.06 2.16
N CYS A 105 3.24 6.90 1.11
CA CYS A 105 3.09 6.45 -0.28
C CYS A 105 4.21 5.47 -0.68
N ILE A 106 5.48 5.81 -0.38
CA ILE A 106 6.63 4.98 -0.74
C ILE A 106 6.56 3.64 0.00
N ARG A 107 6.31 3.67 1.31
CA ARG A 107 6.20 2.45 2.11
C ARG A 107 5.11 1.53 1.58
N TYR A 108 3.93 2.08 1.30
CA TYR A 108 2.82 1.29 0.78
C TYR A 108 3.13 0.72 -0.61
N THR A 109 3.67 1.51 -1.52
CA THR A 109 4.04 1.03 -2.86
C THR A 109 5.09 -0.07 -2.81
N LEU A 110 6.11 0.04 -1.95
CA LEU A 110 7.09 -1.02 -1.72
C LEU A 110 6.42 -2.31 -1.23
N CYS A 111 5.50 -2.19 -0.27
CA CYS A 111 4.76 -3.35 0.23
C CYS A 111 3.96 -4.02 -0.88
N VAL A 112 3.20 -3.24 -1.65
CA VAL A 112 2.39 -3.73 -2.78
C VAL A 112 3.24 -4.42 -3.84
N TRP A 113 4.42 -3.91 -4.13
CA TRP A 113 5.31 -4.51 -5.13
C TRP A 113 5.86 -5.87 -4.68
N LEU A 114 6.04 -6.06 -3.38
CA LEU A 114 6.58 -7.29 -2.77
C LEU A 114 5.48 -8.31 -2.37
N GLU A 115 4.20 -7.95 -2.48
CA GLU A 115 3.07 -8.82 -2.12
C GLU A 115 3.02 -10.22 -2.79
N PRO A 116 3.57 -10.47 -4.00
CA PRO A 116 3.56 -11.81 -4.57
C PRO A 116 4.28 -12.87 -3.72
N GLU A 117 5.28 -12.46 -2.93
CA GLU A 117 6.09 -13.35 -2.08
C GLU A 117 5.94 -13.03 -0.58
N TRP A 118 5.31 -11.90 -0.25
CA TRP A 118 5.21 -11.35 1.10
C TRP A 118 3.78 -10.91 1.43
N CYS A 119 3.45 -10.97 2.71
CA CYS A 119 2.19 -10.58 3.29
C CYS A 119 2.39 -9.30 4.11
N ARG A 120 1.58 -8.26 3.89
CA ARG A 120 1.63 -7.03 4.68
C ARG A 120 1.00 -7.24 6.06
N VAL A 121 1.73 -6.90 7.12
CA VAL A 121 1.26 -6.88 8.52
C VAL A 121 1.65 -5.54 9.14
N GLY A 122 0.68 -4.62 9.25
CA GLY A 122 0.95 -3.24 9.64
C GLY A 122 1.96 -2.59 8.67
N ASP A 123 3.05 -2.04 9.21
CA ASP A 123 4.18 -1.47 8.47
C ASP A 123 5.27 -2.50 8.09
N ALA A 124 5.06 -3.79 8.35
CA ALA A 124 6.03 -4.83 8.06
C ALA A 124 5.58 -5.76 6.92
N LEU A 125 6.55 -6.35 6.25
CA LEU A 125 6.36 -7.45 5.31
C LEU A 125 6.74 -8.76 5.99
N MET A 126 5.85 -9.75 5.94
CA MET A 126 6.07 -11.08 6.50
C MET A 126 6.00 -12.13 5.40
N GLN A 127 6.82 -13.17 5.46
CA GLN A 127 6.82 -14.20 4.43
C GLN A 127 5.43 -14.85 4.30
N SER A 128 4.91 -14.98 3.08
CA SER A 128 3.55 -15.47 2.80
C SER A 128 3.29 -16.94 3.16
N ALA A 129 4.35 -17.68 3.51
CA ALA A 129 4.32 -19.09 3.94
C ALA A 129 3.48 -19.36 5.21
N PHE A 130 2.82 -18.34 5.78
CA PHE A 130 1.85 -18.48 6.86
C PHE A 130 0.65 -19.38 6.50
N LEU A 131 0.23 -19.39 5.22
CA LEU A 131 -1.02 -20.01 4.79
C LEU A 131 -0.96 -21.55 4.61
N TYR A 132 0.24 -22.15 4.64
CA TYR A 132 0.42 -23.57 4.29
C TYR A 132 1.24 -24.40 5.29
N ARG A 133 1.59 -23.85 6.45
CA ARG A 133 2.30 -24.63 7.47
C ARG A 133 1.31 -25.51 8.24
N GLY A 134 1.16 -26.74 7.74
CA GLY A 134 0.44 -27.81 8.42
C GLY A 134 1.03 -28.14 9.79
N ARG A 135 0.33 -29.00 10.53
CA ARG A 135 0.56 -29.35 11.94
C ARG A 135 2.00 -29.73 12.31
N ASP A 136 2.80 -30.17 11.34
CA ASP A 136 4.16 -30.69 11.54
C ASP A 136 5.26 -29.81 10.91
N ALA A 137 4.99 -28.54 10.62
CA ALA A 137 6.02 -27.64 10.08
C ALA A 137 7.07 -27.29 11.17
N PRO A 138 8.35 -27.69 11.00
CA PRO A 138 9.37 -27.59 12.05
C PRO A 138 9.86 -26.16 12.35
N ASN A 139 9.37 -25.16 11.60
CA ASN A 139 9.80 -23.78 11.73
C ASN A 139 8.61 -22.92 12.17
N ASP A 140 8.59 -22.56 13.45
CA ASP A 140 7.67 -21.59 14.07
C ASP A 140 8.11 -20.14 13.85
N ARG A 141 9.26 -19.94 13.16
CA ARG A 141 9.83 -18.65 12.80
C ARG A 141 9.53 -18.29 11.35
N LEU A 142 9.15 -17.04 11.13
CA LEU A 142 8.89 -16.44 9.83
C LEU A 142 9.78 -15.22 9.64
N ALA A 143 10.22 -15.01 8.40
CA ALA A 143 10.92 -13.79 8.04
C ALA A 143 9.95 -12.61 8.10
N LYS A 144 10.40 -11.54 8.77
CA LYS A 144 9.75 -10.24 8.84
C LYS A 144 10.75 -9.19 8.38
N ILE A 145 10.33 -8.28 7.52
CA ILE A 145 11.11 -7.12 7.10
C ILE A 145 10.33 -5.88 7.53
N GLU A 146 10.88 -5.10 8.45
CA GLU A 146 10.35 -3.76 8.75
C GLU A 146 10.87 -2.77 7.72
N VAL A 147 9.97 -1.97 7.16
CA VAL A 147 10.29 -0.95 6.16
C VAL A 147 10.15 0.43 6.82
N ALA A 148 11.27 1.07 7.10
CA ALA A 148 11.30 2.47 7.50
C ALA A 148 11.61 3.34 6.29
N VAL A 149 10.80 4.37 6.09
CA VAL A 149 11.02 5.41 5.07
C VAL A 149 11.08 6.73 5.82
N SER A 150 12.05 7.56 5.51
CA SER A 150 12.13 8.94 6.00
C SER A 150 12.41 9.89 4.86
N CYS A 151 11.70 11.02 4.82
CA CYS A 151 11.89 12.08 3.83
C CYS A 151 12.54 13.30 4.49
N SER A 152 13.65 13.78 3.95
CA SER A 152 14.28 15.01 4.41
C SER A 152 13.51 16.24 3.91
N THR A 153 13.76 17.40 4.54
CA THR A 153 13.22 18.69 4.07
C THR A 153 13.68 19.07 2.66
N GLU A 154 14.82 18.53 2.22
CA GLU A 154 15.37 18.73 0.87
C GLU A 154 14.81 17.73 -0.16
N GLY A 155 13.95 16.81 0.28
CA GLY A 155 13.31 15.80 -0.56
C GLY A 155 14.10 14.49 -0.68
N ASP A 156 15.19 14.32 0.06
CA ASP A 156 15.93 13.05 0.06
C ASP A 156 15.12 11.96 0.73
N VAL A 157 14.92 10.86 -0.01
CA VAL A 157 14.20 9.70 0.47
C VAL A 157 15.19 8.64 0.91
N LEU A 158 15.13 8.34 2.20
CA LEU A 158 15.96 7.35 2.84
C LEU A 158 15.09 6.15 3.23
N VAL A 159 15.54 4.94 2.88
CA VAL A 159 14.84 3.70 3.21
C VAL A 159 15.75 2.77 4.00
N SER A 160 15.20 2.19 5.07
CA SER A 160 15.86 1.16 5.85
C SER A 160 14.98 -0.08 5.87
N LEU A 161 15.56 -1.20 5.44
CA LEU A 161 14.97 -2.53 5.60
C LEU A 161 15.62 -3.20 6.81
N ARG A 162 14.81 -3.65 7.76
CA ARG A 162 15.29 -4.37 8.96
C ARG A 162 14.75 -5.79 8.94
N PRO A 163 15.50 -6.76 8.39
CA PRO A 163 15.09 -8.15 8.42
C PRO A 163 15.20 -8.72 9.84
N SER A 164 14.24 -9.55 10.22
CA SER A 164 14.18 -10.25 11.49
C SER A 164 13.43 -11.56 11.34
N LEU A 165 13.57 -12.45 12.34
CA LEU A 165 12.77 -13.65 12.45
C LEU A 165 11.77 -13.47 13.60
N VAL A 166 10.49 -13.63 13.31
CA VAL A 166 9.43 -13.56 14.32
C VAL A 166 8.78 -14.91 14.50
N ARG A 167 8.48 -15.26 15.75
CA ARG A 167 7.71 -16.46 16.07
C ARG A 167 6.24 -16.14 15.90
N VAL A 168 5.51 -16.94 15.14
CA VAL A 168 4.06 -16.77 14.98
C VAL A 168 3.33 -17.99 15.49
N TYR A 169 2.32 -17.74 16.31
CA TYR A 169 1.43 -18.76 16.82
C TYR A 169 0.19 -18.78 15.94
N ILE A 170 -0.07 -19.91 15.28
CA ILE A 170 -1.29 -20.09 14.50
C ILE A 170 -2.44 -20.21 15.50
N VAL A 171 -3.44 -19.34 15.38
CA VAL A 171 -4.72 -19.53 16.09
C VAL A 171 -5.41 -20.71 15.43
N GLU A 172 -5.51 -21.82 16.14
CA GLU A 172 -6.16 -23.01 15.58
C GLU A 172 -7.64 -22.71 15.30
N PRO A 173 -8.23 -23.23 14.21
CA PRO A 173 -9.57 -22.83 13.79
C PRO A 173 -10.66 -23.02 14.86
N TRP A 174 -10.47 -23.93 15.82
CA TRP A 174 -11.39 -24.17 16.94
C TRP A 174 -11.33 -23.13 18.07
N PHE A 175 -10.33 -22.23 18.07
CA PHE A 175 -10.33 -21.06 18.96
C PHE A 175 -11.30 -19.97 18.49
N LEU A 176 -11.69 -19.98 17.22
CA LEU A 176 -12.71 -19.09 16.67
C LEU A 176 -14.05 -19.81 16.83
N SER A 177 -14.80 -19.45 17.88
CA SER A 177 -15.99 -20.16 18.35
C SER A 177 -17.16 -20.23 17.37
N ASP A 178 -17.06 -19.61 16.20
CA ASP A 178 -18.14 -19.56 15.21
C ASP A 178 -17.78 -20.34 13.95
N ALA A 179 -18.68 -21.25 13.55
CA ALA A 179 -18.61 -21.99 12.30
C ALA A 179 -18.55 -21.09 11.04
N ALA A 180 -18.89 -19.80 11.16
CA ALA A 180 -18.69 -18.80 10.12
C ALA A 180 -17.21 -18.49 9.87
N ALA A 181 -16.34 -18.58 10.88
CA ALA A 181 -14.90 -18.35 10.77
C ALA A 181 -14.18 -19.44 9.95
N LEU A 182 -14.80 -20.60 9.74
CA LEU A 182 -14.27 -21.71 8.93
C LEU A 182 -14.49 -21.53 7.42
N GLN A 183 -15.33 -20.56 6.99
CA GLN A 183 -15.56 -20.24 5.57
C GLN A 183 -14.71 -19.06 5.07
N PHE A 184 -14.09 -18.31 5.98
CA PHE A 184 -13.16 -17.27 5.61
C PHE A 184 -11.79 -17.91 5.36
N ASP A 185 -11.28 -17.72 4.15
CA ASP A 185 -9.84 -17.76 3.89
C ASP A 185 -9.19 -16.89 4.99
N PRO A 186 -8.36 -17.46 5.90
CA PRO A 186 -8.07 -16.84 7.20
C PRO A 186 -7.27 -15.55 7.02
N LYS A 187 -8.01 -14.47 6.77
CA LYS A 187 -7.51 -13.11 6.70
C LYS A 187 -7.54 -12.54 8.11
N TRP A 188 -6.47 -12.93 8.82
CA TRP A 188 -5.82 -12.20 9.91
C TRP A 188 -6.46 -12.26 11.31
N ALA A 189 -5.66 -12.76 12.25
CA ALA A 189 -5.55 -12.25 13.61
C ALA A 189 -4.04 -12.22 13.94
N CYS A 190 -3.41 -11.03 13.93
CA CYS A 190 -2.03 -10.92 14.36
C CYS A 190 -1.95 -10.68 15.87
N CYS A 191 -1.30 -11.65 16.53
CA CYS A 191 -0.55 -11.60 17.78
C CYS A 191 -0.83 -10.42 18.70
N LEU A 192 -1.53 -10.69 19.81
CA LEU A 192 -1.48 -9.87 21.00
C LEU A 192 -0.01 -9.67 21.44
N PRO A 193 0.38 -8.46 21.89
CA PRO A 193 1.67 -8.28 22.55
C PRO A 193 1.76 -9.21 23.78
N LYS A 194 2.98 -9.64 24.10
CA LYS A 194 3.27 -10.34 25.37
C LYS A 194 2.90 -9.47 26.56
#